data_AF-A0A6S9ZEF0-F1
#
_entry.id   AF-A0A6S9ZEF0-F1
#
_cell.length_a   1.000
_cell.length_b   1.000
_cell.length_c   1.000
_cell.angle_alpha   90.00
_cell.angle_beta   90.00
_cell.angle_gamma   90.00
#
_symmetry.space_group_name_H-M   'P 1'
#
loop_
_entity.id
_entity.type
_entity.pdbx_description
1 polymer ?
#
loop_
_entity_poly.entity_id
_entity_poly.type
_entity_poly.pdbx_seq_one_letter_code
_entity_poly.pdbx_strand_id
1 'polypeptide(L)'
;EDARVMAWWDYGYQITGIGERTTIADGNTWNHEHIATLGLILSASQPKAHSIARHLADYVLVWAGGGGDDLAKSPHMARIGNSVYRDICPGDPTCRQFGFYQGGKPTKMMEECLLYNLVQYGRPGIHVNESLFKHVYTTKYGKVRIFKIRSVSLKSKNWVADPANKLCDAPGSWYCVGQYPPALKSLIARRKNFAQLEDFNREKDDYAKQYHEEYHKRMDGLKGGAGAGAGAGSAKAVPARYIGCYDGEGQLGDDREYEGGIYGASAELARSFAKEAGKKYFAVSRADVDAGHAFAFNELKRPPRISDEGCDQPCADNDQYRCGCADELCGSLPPGKGEDNVRRWAVYEVVEKKKKKRSKDKAEL
;
A
#
# COMPACT_ATOMS: atom_id res chain seq x y z
N GLU A 1 24.90 -3.12 23.18
CA GLU A 1 24.84 -4.32 22.31
C GLU A 1 23.47 -4.98 22.37
N ASP A 2 22.77 -4.93 23.51
CA ASP A 2 21.43 -5.48 23.77
C ASP A 2 20.25 -4.56 23.37
N ALA A 3 20.46 -3.63 22.44
CA ALA A 3 19.41 -2.71 22.00
C ALA A 3 18.45 -3.42 21.04
N ARG A 4 17.14 -3.28 21.29
CA ARG A 4 16.10 -3.86 20.43
C ARG A 4 15.53 -2.81 19.49
N VAL A 5 15.52 -3.11 18.20
CA VAL A 5 15.04 -2.20 17.16
C VAL A 5 13.67 -2.67 16.66
N MET A 6 12.70 -1.76 16.64
CA MET A 6 11.41 -1.95 15.99
C MET A 6 11.44 -1.33 14.60
N ALA A 7 10.93 -2.06 13.62
CA ALA A 7 10.71 -1.59 12.27
C ALA A 7 9.52 -2.35 11.66
N TRP A 8 9.13 -2.01 10.44
CA TRP A 8 8.23 -2.86 9.67
C TRP A 8 8.90 -4.19 9.30
N TRP A 9 8.10 -5.24 9.07
CA TRP A 9 8.59 -6.62 8.95
C TRP A 9 9.58 -6.81 7.79
N ASP A 10 9.42 -6.07 6.70
CA ASP A 10 10.32 -6.08 5.52
C ASP A 10 11.81 -5.93 5.86
N TYR A 11 12.14 -5.29 6.99
CA TYR A 11 13.50 -4.88 7.34
C TYR A 11 14.18 -5.76 8.40
N GLY A 12 13.52 -6.83 8.88
CA GLY A 12 14.00 -7.63 10.00
C GLY A 12 15.37 -8.28 9.76
N TYR A 13 15.56 -8.88 8.59
CA TYR A 13 16.83 -9.52 8.23
C TYR A 13 17.97 -8.51 8.07
N GLN A 14 17.72 -7.35 7.47
CA GLN A 14 18.74 -6.33 7.24
C GLN A 14 19.18 -5.69 8.56
N ILE A 15 18.26 -5.46 9.50
CA ILE A 15 18.59 -4.96 10.84
C ILE A 15 19.49 -5.95 11.58
N THR A 16 19.20 -7.24 11.46
CA THR A 16 19.97 -8.29 12.15
C THR A 16 21.32 -8.52 11.48
N GLY A 17 21.35 -8.66 10.15
CA GLY A 17 22.55 -9.02 9.39
C GLY A 17 23.51 -7.85 9.16
N ILE A 18 23.01 -6.65 8.86
CA ILE A 18 23.85 -5.46 8.62
C ILE A 18 23.98 -4.63 9.91
N GLY A 19 22.87 -4.45 10.62
CA GLY A 19 22.85 -3.65 11.84
C GLY A 19 23.44 -4.36 13.07
N GLU A 20 23.58 -5.69 13.03
CA GLU A 20 24.01 -6.52 14.16
C GLU A 20 23.25 -6.21 15.45
N ARG A 21 21.93 -6.01 15.35
CA ARG A 21 21.05 -5.72 16.49
C ARG A 21 19.87 -6.67 16.53
N THR A 22 19.39 -6.93 17.75
CA THR A 22 18.13 -7.61 17.95
C THR A 22 16.99 -6.77 17.36
N THR A 23 16.14 -7.41 16.56
CA THR A 23 14.96 -6.78 15.99
C THR A 23 13.69 -7.46 16.49
N ILE A 24 12.61 -6.68 16.58
CA ILE A 24 11.25 -7.20 16.73
C ILE A 24 10.49 -7.15 15.40
N ALA A 25 11.16 -6.88 14.28
CA ALA A 25 10.56 -7.01 12.95
C ALA A 25 10.65 -8.47 12.48
N ASP A 26 9.51 -9.11 12.25
CA ASP A 26 9.43 -10.51 11.82
C ASP A 26 9.59 -10.65 10.30
N GLY A 27 10.83 -10.70 9.84
CA GLY A 27 11.14 -10.84 8.40
C GLY A 27 10.72 -12.18 7.79
N ASN A 28 10.43 -13.21 8.59
CA ASN A 28 9.95 -14.51 8.10
C ASN A 28 8.41 -14.59 8.06
N THR A 29 7.72 -13.62 8.66
CA THR A 29 6.26 -13.51 8.66
C THR A 29 5.50 -14.71 9.23
N TRP A 30 6.11 -15.46 10.15
CA TRP A 30 5.52 -16.65 10.73
C TRP A 30 4.46 -16.32 11.80
N ASN A 31 4.51 -15.13 12.41
CA ASN A 31 3.55 -14.71 13.43
C ASN A 31 2.75 -13.47 13.02
N HIS A 32 1.60 -13.69 12.37
CA HIS A 32 0.72 -12.62 11.91
C HIS A 32 0.27 -11.67 13.03
N GLU A 33 -0.02 -12.19 14.23
CA GLU A 33 -0.44 -11.34 15.36
C GLU A 33 0.68 -10.41 15.85
N HIS A 34 1.92 -10.86 15.76
CA HIS A 34 3.07 -10.02 16.06
C HIS A 34 3.21 -8.90 15.03
N ILE A 35 3.12 -9.22 13.74
CA ILE A 35 3.13 -8.21 12.66
C ILE A 35 1.97 -7.22 12.83
N ALA A 36 0.77 -7.70 13.15
CA ALA A 36 -0.38 -6.84 13.44
C ALA A 36 -0.15 -5.93 14.66
N THR A 37 0.63 -6.38 15.64
CA THR A 37 1.04 -5.55 16.77
C THR A 37 2.00 -4.44 16.34
N LEU A 38 2.94 -4.72 15.43
CA LEU A 38 3.78 -3.68 14.83
C LEU A 38 2.94 -2.68 14.02
N GLY A 39 2.01 -3.18 13.20
CA GLY A 39 1.07 -2.37 12.42
C GLY A 39 0.21 -1.46 13.31
N LEU A 40 -0.28 -1.98 14.43
CA LEU A 40 -0.99 -1.20 15.45
C LEU A 40 -0.12 -0.07 16.01
N ILE A 41 1.13 -0.36 16.39
CA ILE A 41 2.03 0.65 16.97
C ILE A 41 2.32 1.75 15.95
N LEU A 42 2.65 1.37 14.71
CA LEU A 42 2.98 2.33 13.64
C LEU A 42 1.78 3.18 13.21
N SER A 43 0.57 2.62 13.25
CA SER A 43 -0.67 3.29 12.85
C SER A 43 -1.37 4.06 13.99
N ALA A 44 -0.91 3.90 15.24
CA ALA A 44 -1.50 4.55 16.41
C ALA A 44 -0.93 5.96 16.64
N SER A 45 -1.64 6.78 17.41
CA SER A 45 -1.13 8.07 17.86
C SER A 45 0.13 7.93 18.71
N GLN A 46 1.00 8.95 18.74
CA GLN A 46 2.28 8.88 19.46
C GLN A 46 2.15 8.39 20.92
N PRO A 47 1.18 8.86 21.74
CA PRO A 47 1.01 8.36 23.11
C PRO A 47 0.58 6.88 23.17
N LYS A 48 -0.33 6.47 22.29
CA LYS A 48 -0.83 5.08 22.23
C LYS A 48 0.26 4.13 21.70
N ALA A 49 1.01 4.56 20.69
CA ALA A 49 2.14 3.80 20.18
C ALA A 49 3.23 3.64 21.23
N HIS A 50 3.55 4.73 21.95
CA HIS A 50 4.55 4.72 23.03
C HIS A 50 4.20 3.77 24.18
N SER A 51 2.93 3.77 24.61
CA SER A 51 2.47 2.92 25.73
C SER A 51 2.68 1.43 25.47
N ILE A 52 2.75 1.02 24.19
CA ILE A 52 3.03 -0.35 23.77
C ILE A 52 4.52 -0.53 23.48
N ALA A 53 5.09 0.33 22.63
CA ALA A 53 6.46 0.20 22.11
C ALA A 53 7.52 0.20 23.21
N ARG A 54 7.33 0.97 24.30
CA ARG A 54 8.24 1.04 25.46
C ARG A 54 8.47 -0.30 26.17
N HIS A 55 7.61 -1.29 25.94
CA HIS A 55 7.74 -2.62 26.51
C HIS A 55 8.47 -3.59 25.57
N LEU A 56 8.55 -3.28 24.27
CA LEU A 56 9.04 -4.17 23.22
C LEU A 56 10.43 -3.77 22.69
N ALA A 57 10.68 -2.47 22.51
CA ALA A 57 11.86 -1.98 21.81
C ALA A 57 12.50 -0.77 22.49
N ASP A 58 13.76 -0.52 22.14
CA ASP A 58 14.56 0.62 22.57
C ASP A 58 14.63 1.71 21.49
N TYR A 59 14.54 1.30 20.21
CA TYR A 59 14.58 2.17 19.04
C TYR A 59 13.48 1.85 18.05
N VAL A 60 13.07 2.85 17.28
CA VAL A 60 12.21 2.70 16.09
C VAL A 60 13.01 3.16 14.88
N LEU A 61 13.04 2.31 13.84
CA LEU A 61 13.59 2.63 12.54
C LEU A 61 12.44 2.77 11.55
N VAL A 62 12.45 3.85 10.77
CA VAL A 62 11.53 4.07 9.65
C VAL A 62 12.30 4.36 8.37
N TRP A 63 11.82 3.79 7.27
CA TRP A 63 12.26 4.13 5.93
C TRP A 63 11.48 5.33 5.41
N ALA A 64 12.20 6.33 4.93
CA ALA A 64 11.68 7.63 4.52
C ALA A 64 12.25 8.05 3.14
N GLY A 65 11.82 9.21 2.66
CA GLY A 65 12.45 9.88 1.53
C GLY A 65 11.78 9.66 0.17
N GLY A 66 10.48 9.36 0.16
CA GLY A 66 9.59 9.45 -1.01
C GLY A 66 9.65 8.28 -2.00
N GLY A 67 8.60 8.18 -2.84
CA GLY A 67 8.50 7.27 -3.99
C GLY A 67 8.21 5.80 -3.67
N GLY A 68 8.25 5.39 -2.40
CA GLY A 68 8.00 4.00 -1.98
C GLY A 68 8.39 3.77 -0.52
N ASP A 69 8.31 4.83 0.30
CA ASP A 69 8.71 4.76 1.70
C ASP A 69 7.62 4.13 2.57
N ASP A 70 7.86 4.08 3.88
CA ASP A 70 6.91 3.42 4.77
C ASP A 70 5.50 4.06 4.75
N LEU A 71 5.36 5.32 4.30
CA LEU A 71 4.05 5.94 4.10
C LEU A 71 3.27 5.35 2.93
N ALA A 72 3.94 4.92 1.87
CA ALA A 72 3.28 4.22 0.76
C ALA A 72 2.70 2.87 1.21
N LYS A 73 3.37 2.22 2.18
CA LYS A 73 2.96 0.94 2.76
C LYS A 73 1.98 1.09 3.93
N SER A 74 1.79 2.29 4.47
CA SER A 74 1.04 2.50 5.71
C SER A 74 -0.43 2.04 5.67
N PRO A 75 -1.18 2.14 4.54
CA PRO A 75 -2.53 1.60 4.49
C PRO A 75 -2.53 0.08 4.66
N HIS A 76 -1.51 -0.61 4.15
CA HIS A 76 -1.35 -2.05 4.33
C HIS A 76 -1.00 -2.40 5.79
N MET A 77 -0.09 -1.64 6.42
CA MET A 77 0.23 -1.79 7.85
C MET A 77 -1.02 -1.64 8.73
N ALA A 78 -1.83 -0.62 8.45
CA ALA A 78 -3.06 -0.34 9.18
C ALA A 78 -4.10 -1.45 8.98
N ARG A 79 -4.23 -2.01 7.76
CA ARG A 79 -5.14 -3.15 7.49
C ARG A 79 -4.72 -4.41 8.23
N ILE A 80 -3.43 -4.76 8.26
CA ILE A 80 -2.94 -5.92 9.02
C ILE A 80 -3.17 -5.70 10.52
N GLY A 81 -2.84 -4.51 11.04
CA GLY A 81 -3.16 -4.17 12.42
C GLY A 81 -4.66 -4.27 12.71
N ASN A 82 -5.50 -3.75 11.80
CA ASN A 82 -6.96 -3.72 11.94
C ASN A 82 -7.57 -5.13 11.87
N SER A 83 -6.88 -6.09 11.25
CA SER A 83 -7.33 -7.47 11.15
C SER A 83 -7.34 -8.18 12.50
N VAL A 84 -6.46 -7.79 13.42
CA VAL A 84 -6.32 -8.35 14.77
C VAL A 84 -6.88 -7.41 15.84
N TYR A 85 -6.71 -6.09 15.66
CA TYR A 85 -7.15 -5.05 16.59
C TYR A 85 -8.18 -4.13 15.94
N ARG A 86 -9.41 -4.08 16.45
CA ARG A 86 -10.51 -3.30 15.82
C ARG A 86 -10.52 -1.80 16.14
N ASP A 87 -9.46 -1.29 16.76
CA ASP A 87 -9.36 0.08 17.28
C ASP A 87 -8.44 0.99 16.44
N ILE A 88 -7.93 0.51 15.30
CA ILE A 88 -7.19 1.33 14.34
C ILE A 88 -8.18 2.08 13.46
N CYS A 89 -9.15 1.38 12.87
CA CYS A 89 -10.17 1.93 11.99
C CYS A 89 -11.59 1.63 12.54
N PRO A 90 -12.07 2.41 13.53
CA PRO A 90 -13.37 2.18 14.15
C PRO A 90 -14.51 2.24 13.12
N GLY A 91 -15.34 1.19 13.07
CA GLY A 91 -16.45 1.10 12.11
C GLY A 91 -16.03 0.91 10.65
N ASP A 92 -14.74 0.70 10.37
CA ASP A 92 -14.23 0.36 9.05
C ASP A 92 -13.37 -0.91 9.06
N PRO A 93 -13.98 -2.08 8.83
CA PRO A 93 -13.26 -3.35 8.69
C PRO A 93 -12.14 -3.34 7.64
N THR A 94 -12.32 -2.54 6.58
CA THR A 94 -11.40 -2.49 5.43
C THR A 94 -10.28 -1.45 5.62
N CYS A 95 -10.40 -0.61 6.64
CA CYS A 95 -9.45 0.45 6.99
C CYS A 95 -9.02 1.30 5.77
N ARG A 96 -10.01 1.65 4.92
CA ARG A 96 -9.81 2.37 3.66
C ARG A 96 -9.58 3.87 3.86
N GLN A 97 -10.10 4.41 4.96
CA GLN A 97 -9.93 5.82 5.32
C GLN A 97 -8.53 6.13 5.91
N PHE A 98 -7.73 5.10 6.19
CA PHE A 98 -6.35 5.28 6.63
C PHE A 98 -5.45 5.47 5.41
N GLY A 99 -4.96 6.70 5.21
CA GLY A 99 -4.22 7.04 4.00
C GLY A 99 -4.13 8.53 3.73
N PHE A 100 -4.12 8.86 2.45
CA PHE A 100 -4.12 10.22 1.94
C PHE A 100 -5.37 10.42 1.08
N TYR A 101 -5.96 11.61 1.15
CA TYR A 101 -6.95 12.08 0.18
C TYR A 101 -6.27 12.38 -1.17
N GLN A 102 -7.08 12.57 -2.22
CA GLN A 102 -6.60 13.08 -3.51
C GLN A 102 -5.79 14.37 -3.31
N GLY A 103 -4.68 14.50 -4.04
CA GLY A 103 -3.72 15.60 -3.86
C GLY A 103 -2.72 15.42 -2.71
N GLY A 104 -2.66 14.24 -2.08
CA GLY A 104 -1.62 13.91 -1.10
C GLY A 104 -1.82 14.49 0.30
N LYS A 105 -3.02 14.99 0.61
CA LYS A 105 -3.38 15.47 1.95
C LYS A 105 -3.63 14.28 2.89
N PRO A 106 -2.96 14.15 4.05
CA PRO A 106 -3.19 13.04 4.97
C PRO A 106 -4.62 13.07 5.51
N THR A 107 -5.22 11.90 5.75
CA THR A 107 -6.44 11.82 6.56
C THR A 107 -6.12 12.13 8.03
N LYS A 108 -7.13 12.49 8.84
CA LYS A 108 -6.91 12.77 10.28
C LYS A 108 -6.21 11.62 10.99
N MET A 109 -6.58 10.39 10.65
CA MET A 109 -5.96 9.18 11.20
C MET A 109 -4.49 9.04 10.80
N MET A 110 -4.15 9.37 9.55
CA MET A 110 -2.76 9.38 9.08
C MET A 110 -1.96 10.48 9.76
N GLU A 111 -2.50 11.69 9.87
CA GLU A 111 -1.81 12.83 10.49
C GLU A 111 -1.48 12.56 11.98
N GLU A 112 -2.39 11.90 12.68
CA GLU A 112 -2.21 11.53 14.08
C GLU A 112 -1.23 10.35 14.28
N CYS A 113 -1.05 9.48 13.29
CA CYS A 113 -0.29 8.24 13.46
C CYS A 113 1.21 8.48 13.67
N LEU A 114 1.84 7.58 14.43
CA LEU A 114 3.26 7.63 14.73
C LEU A 114 4.10 7.62 13.44
N LEU A 115 3.80 6.69 12.51
CA LEU A 115 4.59 6.51 11.30
C LEU A 115 4.68 7.79 10.47
N TYR A 116 3.57 8.49 10.27
CA TYR A 116 3.54 9.76 9.55
C TYR A 116 4.41 10.81 10.21
N ASN A 117 4.32 10.95 11.53
CA ASN A 117 5.12 11.91 12.28
C ASN A 117 6.62 11.59 12.21
N LEU A 118 7.02 10.31 12.25
CA LEU A 118 8.43 9.90 12.16
C LEU A 118 8.99 10.06 10.73
N VAL A 119 8.25 9.62 9.71
CA VAL A 119 8.66 9.69 8.30
C VAL A 119 8.69 11.14 7.81
N GLN A 120 7.80 12.01 8.30
CA GLN A 120 7.74 13.43 7.93
C GLN A 120 8.50 14.35 8.90
N TYR A 121 9.17 13.81 9.91
CA TYR A 121 9.99 14.56 10.86
C TYR A 121 10.88 15.62 10.18
N GLY A 122 10.91 16.83 10.74
CA GLY A 122 11.64 17.98 10.20
C GLY A 122 10.89 18.78 9.11
N ARG A 123 9.71 18.33 8.65
CA ARG A 123 8.84 19.16 7.80
C ARG A 123 8.07 20.19 8.65
N PRO A 124 7.78 21.38 8.10
CA PRO A 124 6.97 22.39 8.80
C PRO A 124 5.61 21.81 9.24
N GLY A 125 5.21 22.10 10.48
CA GLY A 125 3.94 21.64 11.05
C GLY A 125 3.96 20.22 11.66
N ILE A 126 5.02 19.43 11.42
CA ILE A 126 5.14 18.07 11.97
C ILE A 126 5.92 18.08 13.27
N HIS A 127 5.32 17.54 14.33
CA HIS A 127 5.89 17.55 15.68
C HIS A 127 5.93 16.14 16.26
N VAL A 128 7.15 15.60 16.42
CA VAL A 128 7.38 14.38 17.18
C VAL A 128 7.58 14.76 18.64
N ASN A 129 6.82 14.14 19.53
CA ASN A 129 6.94 14.36 20.97
C ASN A 129 8.25 13.74 21.49
N GLU A 130 9.26 14.58 21.71
CA GLU A 130 10.59 14.15 22.16
C GLU A 130 10.63 13.46 23.52
N SER A 131 9.60 13.67 24.35
CA SER A 131 9.46 12.97 25.63
C SER A 131 9.07 11.51 25.46
N LEU A 132 8.54 11.13 24.29
CA LEU A 132 8.14 9.77 23.93
C LEU A 132 9.12 9.14 22.93
N PHE A 133 9.49 9.89 21.88
CA PHE A 133 10.38 9.45 20.81
C PHE A 133 11.41 10.53 20.52
N LYS A 134 12.68 10.29 20.87
CA LYS A 134 13.76 11.22 20.59
C LYS A 134 14.39 10.88 19.25
N HIS A 135 14.50 11.83 18.34
CA HIS A 135 15.31 11.66 17.14
C HIS A 135 16.78 11.39 17.52
N VAL A 136 17.43 10.46 16.82
CA VAL A 136 18.83 10.07 17.06
C VAL A 136 19.66 10.21 15.80
N TYR A 137 19.13 9.74 14.68
CA TYR A 137 19.89 9.70 13.43
C TYR A 137 18.98 9.82 12.22
N THR A 138 19.46 10.54 11.21
CA THR A 138 18.90 10.56 9.85
C THR A 138 20.07 10.36 8.90
N THR A 139 19.92 9.48 7.92
CA THR A 139 20.97 9.28 6.90
C THR A 139 21.17 10.53 6.04
N LYS A 140 22.33 10.62 5.38
CA LYS A 140 22.72 11.76 4.53
C LYS A 140 21.62 12.23 3.56
N TYR A 141 20.87 11.28 2.97
CA TYR A 141 19.80 11.56 2.00
C TYR A 141 18.39 11.44 2.60
N GLY A 142 18.26 11.37 3.92
CA GLY A 142 16.96 11.31 4.59
C GLY A 142 16.18 10.01 4.41
N LYS A 143 16.82 8.94 3.91
CA LYS A 143 16.19 7.66 3.56
C LYS A 143 15.89 6.75 4.75
N VAL A 144 16.66 6.86 5.83
CA VAL A 144 16.43 6.11 7.07
C VAL A 144 16.49 7.08 8.23
N ARG A 145 15.54 6.92 9.15
CA ARG A 145 15.45 7.72 10.37
C ARG A 145 15.32 6.80 11.56
N ILE A 146 16.08 7.10 12.61
CA ILE A 146 16.12 6.31 13.84
C ILE A 146 15.72 7.20 15.01
N PHE A 147 14.76 6.72 15.79
CA PHE A 147 14.25 7.37 16.98
C PHE A 147 14.46 6.46 18.19
N LYS A 148 14.92 7.02 19.30
CA LYS A 148 15.00 6.35 20.59
C LYS A 148 13.66 6.45 21.30
N ILE A 149 13.12 5.30 21.71
CA ILE A 149 11.94 5.25 22.57
C ILE A 149 12.37 5.70 23.96
N ARG A 150 11.68 6.71 24.51
CA ARG A 150 11.96 7.20 25.85
C ARG A 150 11.25 6.36 26.89
N SER A 151 11.81 6.34 28.10
CA SER A 151 11.21 5.65 29.25
C SER A 151 10.93 4.17 28.95
N VAL A 152 11.85 3.44 28.33
CA VAL A 152 11.69 1.99 28.10
C VAL A 152 11.53 1.28 29.44
N SER A 153 10.58 0.34 29.52
CA SER A 153 10.32 -0.43 30.74
C SER A 153 11.45 -1.42 31.01
N LEU A 154 12.33 -1.10 31.96
CA LEU A 154 13.39 -2.02 32.39
C LEU A 154 12.82 -3.35 32.92
N LYS A 155 11.69 -3.30 33.63
CA LYS A 155 10.96 -4.49 34.09
C LYS A 155 10.60 -5.42 32.93
N SER A 156 10.09 -4.86 31.83
CA SER A 156 9.73 -5.65 30.65
C SER A 156 10.95 -6.15 29.89
N LYS A 157 12.01 -5.33 29.80
CA LYS A 157 13.27 -5.72 29.17
C LYS A 157 13.92 -6.88 29.91
N ASN A 158 14.04 -6.80 31.23
CA ASN A 158 14.62 -7.86 32.06
C ASN A 158 13.80 -9.15 32.02
N TRP A 159 12.46 -9.03 32.01
CA TRP A 159 11.59 -10.20 31.91
C TRP A 159 11.78 -10.97 30.59
N VAL A 160 11.92 -10.27 29.46
CA VAL A 160 12.16 -10.90 28.15
C VAL A 160 13.58 -11.47 28.03
N ALA A 161 14.55 -10.87 28.72
CA ALA A 161 15.94 -11.35 28.74
C ALA A 161 16.12 -12.65 29.54
N ASP A 162 15.29 -12.86 30.56
CA ASP A 162 15.33 -14.04 31.42
C ASP A 162 14.98 -15.32 30.63
N PRO A 163 15.93 -16.28 30.50
CA PRO A 163 15.71 -17.54 29.79
C PRO A 163 14.54 -18.36 30.35
N ALA A 164 14.19 -18.23 31.62
CA ALA A 164 13.06 -18.96 32.22
C ALA A 164 11.70 -18.55 31.61
N ASN A 165 11.62 -17.37 31.00
CA ASN A 165 10.42 -16.88 30.33
C ASN A 165 10.39 -17.22 28.83
N LYS A 166 11.39 -17.95 28.31
CA LYS A 166 11.40 -18.40 26.91
C LYS A 166 10.70 -19.75 26.80
N LEU A 167 9.81 -19.89 25.83
CA LEU A 167 9.19 -21.17 25.50
C LEU A 167 9.98 -21.78 24.35
N CYS A 168 10.90 -22.67 24.68
CA CYS A 168 11.69 -23.39 23.68
C CYS A 168 11.04 -24.73 23.37
N ASP A 169 11.04 -25.11 22.09
CA ASP A 169 10.40 -26.34 21.61
C ASP A 169 10.97 -27.59 22.29
N ALA A 170 12.26 -27.53 22.66
CA ALA A 170 12.95 -28.51 23.47
C ALA A 170 14.02 -27.84 24.35
N PRO A 171 14.44 -28.46 25.47
CA PRO A 171 15.57 -27.99 26.28
C PRO A 171 16.84 -27.85 25.44
N GLY A 172 17.41 -26.63 25.37
CA GLY A 172 18.61 -26.34 24.57
C GLY A 172 18.36 -26.09 23.08
N SER A 173 17.09 -26.06 22.62
CA SER A 173 16.76 -25.65 21.26
C SER A 173 17.18 -24.20 21.00
N TRP A 174 17.68 -23.94 19.79
CA TRP A 174 17.95 -22.57 19.31
C TRP A 174 16.66 -21.82 18.97
N TYR A 175 15.56 -22.55 18.77
CA TYR A 175 14.25 -22.00 18.47
C TYR A 175 13.40 -21.95 19.73
N CYS A 176 13.08 -20.74 20.15
CA CYS A 176 12.18 -20.47 21.26
C CYS A 176 11.15 -19.43 20.84
N VAL A 177 9.88 -19.81 20.90
CA VAL A 177 8.79 -18.87 20.65
C VAL A 177 8.81 -17.80 21.75
N GLY A 178 9.01 -16.56 21.32
CA GLY A 178 9.11 -15.41 22.22
C GLY A 178 7.76 -15.13 22.91
N GLN A 179 7.81 -14.80 24.20
CA GLN A 179 6.63 -14.39 24.96
C GLN A 179 6.57 -12.87 25.13
N TYR A 180 5.36 -12.33 25.24
CA TYR A 180 5.15 -10.92 25.57
C TYR A 180 5.26 -10.69 27.08
N PRO A 181 5.88 -9.57 27.51
CA PRO A 181 5.94 -9.24 28.92
C PRO A 181 4.53 -9.04 29.52
N PRO A 182 4.31 -9.36 30.81
CA PRO A 182 3.00 -9.28 31.46
C PRO A 182 2.30 -7.91 31.34
N ALA A 183 3.08 -6.84 31.20
CA ALA A 183 2.56 -5.49 30.98
C ALA A 183 1.69 -5.35 29.72
N LEU A 184 1.90 -6.21 28.72
CA LEU A 184 1.13 -6.22 27.48
C LEU A 184 -0.04 -7.21 27.53
N LYS A 185 -0.26 -7.95 28.62
CA LYS A 185 -1.31 -8.99 28.71
C LYS A 185 -2.70 -8.46 28.30
N SER A 186 -3.05 -7.23 28.70
CA SER A 186 -4.31 -6.60 28.31
C SER A 186 -4.38 -6.29 26.81
N LEU A 187 -3.27 -5.92 26.17
CA LEU A 187 -3.20 -5.74 24.72
C LEU A 187 -3.37 -7.08 24.01
N ILE A 188 -2.65 -8.12 24.44
CA ILE A 188 -2.71 -9.47 23.84
C ILE A 188 -4.12 -10.05 23.97
N ALA A 189 -4.79 -9.86 25.11
CA ALA A 189 -6.16 -10.33 25.33
C ALA A 189 -7.20 -9.68 24.40
N ARG A 190 -6.89 -8.53 23.79
CA ARG A 190 -7.78 -7.87 22.81
C ARG A 190 -7.64 -8.41 21.40
N ARG A 191 -6.64 -9.25 21.13
CA ARG A 191 -6.41 -9.83 19.81
C ARG A 191 -7.60 -10.69 19.41
N LYS A 192 -8.04 -10.54 18.17
CA LYS A 192 -8.92 -11.50 17.53
C LYS A 192 -8.04 -12.46 16.74
N ASN A 193 -8.10 -13.74 17.10
CA ASN A 193 -7.30 -14.78 16.45
C ASN A 193 -7.52 -14.73 14.94
N PHE A 194 -6.42 -14.65 14.20
CA PHE A 194 -6.46 -14.85 12.76
C PHE A 194 -6.53 -16.35 12.52
N ALA A 195 -7.72 -16.87 12.21
CA ALA A 195 -7.84 -18.23 11.69
C ALA A 195 -7.23 -18.23 10.28
N GLN A 196 -6.05 -18.84 10.13
CA GLN A 196 -5.47 -19.10 8.82
C GLN A 196 -6.41 -20.04 8.03
N LEU A 197 -6.30 -20.04 6.70
CA LEU A 197 -7.16 -20.86 5.82
C LEU A 197 -7.17 -22.35 6.18
N GLU A 198 -6.16 -22.83 6.91
CA GLU A 198 -5.97 -24.22 7.33
C GLU A 198 -6.72 -24.57 8.64
N ASP A 199 -7.28 -23.58 9.35
CA ASP A 199 -8.02 -23.73 10.61
C ASP A 199 -9.50 -24.10 10.37
N PHE A 200 -9.76 -25.11 9.53
CA PHE A 200 -11.11 -25.51 9.05
C PHE A 200 -12.10 -25.93 10.17
N ASN A 201 -11.61 -26.27 11.37
CA ASN A 201 -12.40 -26.84 12.47
C ASN A 201 -12.75 -25.86 13.60
N ARG A 202 -12.45 -24.56 13.48
CA ARG A 202 -12.79 -23.59 14.54
C ARG A 202 -14.11 -22.88 14.26
N GLU A 203 -15.08 -23.05 15.17
CA GLU A 203 -16.31 -22.25 15.18
C GLU A 203 -15.95 -20.76 15.27
N LYS A 204 -16.29 -20.00 14.23
CA LYS A 204 -16.20 -18.54 14.25
C LYS A 204 -17.30 -18.01 15.18
N ASP A 205 -16.94 -17.13 16.13
CA ASP A 205 -17.93 -16.43 16.94
C ASP A 205 -18.85 -15.58 16.03
N ASP A 206 -20.10 -15.32 16.47
CA ASP A 206 -21.09 -14.63 15.64
C ASP A 206 -20.64 -13.22 15.25
N TYR A 207 -19.83 -12.59 16.11
CA TYR A 207 -19.17 -11.32 15.81
C TYR A 207 -18.17 -11.44 14.64
N ALA A 208 -17.32 -12.48 14.61
CA ALA A 208 -16.38 -12.72 13.52
C ALA A 208 -17.10 -13.04 12.22
N LYS A 209 -18.24 -13.76 12.27
CA LYS A 209 -19.08 -13.98 11.08
C LYS A 209 -19.61 -12.66 10.53
N GLN A 210 -20.25 -11.83 11.38
CA GLN A 210 -20.76 -10.51 10.98
C GLN A 210 -19.65 -9.60 10.44
N TYR A 211 -18.49 -9.58 11.10
CA TYR A 211 -17.34 -8.80 10.65
C TYR A 211 -16.81 -9.29 9.30
N HIS A 212 -16.74 -10.61 9.10
CA HIS A 212 -16.29 -11.20 7.85
C HIS A 212 -17.29 -10.94 6.72
N GLU A 213 -18.58 -11.09 6.98
CA GLU A 213 -19.65 -10.73 6.04
C GLU A 213 -19.62 -9.24 5.70
N GLU A 214 -19.44 -8.36 6.67
CA GLU A 214 -19.33 -6.92 6.42
C GLU A 214 -18.07 -6.58 5.62
N TYR A 215 -16.93 -7.18 5.97
CA TYR A 215 -15.69 -7.05 5.24
C TYR A 215 -15.86 -7.50 3.78
N HIS A 216 -16.41 -8.70 3.56
CA HIS A 216 -16.68 -9.22 2.22
C HIS A 216 -17.72 -8.39 1.48
N LYS A 217 -18.82 -7.97 2.11
CA LYS A 217 -19.81 -7.09 1.49
C LYS A 217 -19.21 -5.75 1.06
N ARG A 218 -18.35 -5.16 1.89
CA ARG A 218 -17.62 -3.94 1.52
C ARG A 218 -16.67 -4.25 0.37
N MET A 219 -15.88 -5.33 0.44
CA MET A 219 -14.96 -5.76 -0.62
C MET A 219 -15.65 -6.20 -1.93
N ASP A 220 -16.87 -6.73 -1.88
CA ASP A 220 -17.66 -7.20 -3.03
C ASP A 220 -18.50 -6.06 -3.63
N GLY A 221 -19.02 -5.17 -2.79
CA GLY A 221 -19.50 -3.85 -3.22
C GLY A 221 -18.39 -3.06 -3.91
N LEU A 222 -17.15 -3.30 -3.49
CA LEU A 222 -15.95 -2.86 -4.19
C LEU A 222 -15.64 -3.70 -5.41
N LYS A 223 -15.87 -5.01 -5.49
CA LYS A 223 -15.80 -5.74 -6.79
C LYS A 223 -16.82 -5.23 -7.81
N GLY A 224 -17.88 -4.55 -7.38
CA GLY A 224 -18.76 -3.73 -8.22
C GLY A 224 -18.17 -2.38 -8.67
N GLY A 225 -17.01 -1.97 -8.17
CA GLY A 225 -16.32 -0.69 -8.43
C GLY A 225 -14.77 -0.69 -8.36
N ALA A 226 -14.12 -1.85 -8.28
CA ALA A 226 -12.69 -2.12 -8.09
C ALA A 226 -12.47 -3.65 -7.93
N GLY A 227 -12.17 -4.32 -9.05
CA GLY A 227 -11.35 -5.54 -9.08
C GLY A 227 -11.90 -6.82 -8.45
N ALA A 228 -12.78 -7.52 -9.18
CA ALA A 228 -12.92 -8.96 -9.04
C ALA A 228 -11.62 -9.66 -9.49
N GLY A 229 -10.90 -10.28 -8.55
CA GLY A 229 -9.95 -11.33 -8.87
C GLY A 229 -10.69 -12.51 -9.48
N ALA A 230 -10.33 -12.82 -10.73
CA ALA A 230 -10.90 -13.88 -11.54
C ALA A 230 -10.56 -15.27 -10.95
N GLY A 231 -11.56 -15.90 -10.35
CA GLY A 231 -11.83 -17.29 -10.70
C GLY A 231 -12.47 -17.29 -12.09
N ALA A 232 -12.01 -18.20 -12.96
CA ALA A 232 -12.40 -18.34 -14.36
C ALA A 232 -13.89 -18.05 -14.60
N GLY A 233 -14.18 -16.91 -15.24
CA GLY A 233 -15.52 -16.46 -15.55
C GLY A 233 -15.50 -15.17 -16.36
N SER A 234 -15.48 -15.32 -17.69
CA SER A 234 -15.69 -14.30 -18.74
C SER A 234 -15.58 -12.82 -18.31
N ALA A 235 -14.40 -12.25 -18.52
CA ALA A 235 -14.12 -10.82 -18.39
C ALA A 235 -15.16 -9.96 -19.11
N LYS A 236 -15.83 -9.06 -18.38
CA LYS A 236 -16.64 -8.00 -18.99
C LYS A 236 -15.69 -6.94 -19.54
N ALA A 237 -15.60 -6.88 -20.88
CA ALA A 237 -14.78 -5.92 -21.63
C ALA A 237 -14.93 -4.48 -21.12
N VAL A 238 -13.80 -3.83 -20.87
CA VAL A 238 -13.72 -2.39 -20.63
C VAL A 238 -14.15 -1.67 -21.93
N PRO A 239 -15.07 -0.70 -21.87
CA PRO A 239 -15.48 0.07 -23.04
C PRO A 239 -14.43 1.13 -23.35
N ALA A 240 -13.29 0.69 -23.88
CA ALA A 240 -12.24 1.54 -24.42
C ALA A 240 -11.82 0.96 -25.78
N ARG A 241 -11.80 1.80 -26.81
CA ARG A 241 -11.40 1.38 -28.16
C ARG A 241 -9.94 1.73 -28.37
N TYR A 242 -9.09 0.73 -28.62
CA TYR A 242 -7.70 0.96 -28.97
C TYR A 242 -7.63 1.71 -30.30
N ILE A 243 -6.93 2.84 -30.31
CA ILE A 243 -6.75 3.68 -31.50
C ILE A 243 -5.42 3.34 -32.16
N GLY A 244 -4.35 3.16 -31.37
CA GLY A 244 -3.03 2.81 -31.86
C GLY A 244 -1.93 3.29 -30.91
N CYS A 245 -0.69 3.28 -31.40
CA CYS A 245 0.49 3.62 -30.60
C CYS A 245 1.29 4.78 -31.20
N TYR A 246 1.91 5.58 -30.33
CA TYR A 246 2.74 6.74 -30.66
C TYR A 246 4.11 6.63 -29.98
N ASP A 247 5.15 7.15 -30.62
CA ASP A 247 6.53 7.14 -30.11
C ASP A 247 6.99 8.47 -29.52
N GLY A 248 6.15 9.51 -29.58
CA GLY A 248 6.47 10.83 -29.07
C GLY A 248 5.30 11.54 -28.42
N GLU A 249 5.59 12.28 -27.36
CA GLU A 249 4.58 13.06 -26.66
C GLU A 249 4.05 14.18 -27.55
N GLY A 250 4.88 14.76 -28.42
CA GLY A 250 4.47 15.83 -29.34
C GLY A 250 3.34 15.44 -30.30
N GLN A 251 3.06 14.14 -30.43
CA GLN A 251 2.00 13.59 -31.29
C GLN A 251 0.63 13.54 -30.58
N LEU A 252 0.61 13.68 -29.25
CA LEU A 252 -0.60 13.79 -28.44
C LEU A 252 -1.18 15.21 -28.50
N GLY A 253 -2.47 15.36 -28.18
CA GLY A 253 -3.17 16.66 -28.18
C GLY A 253 -2.49 17.69 -27.28
N ASP A 254 -2.59 18.98 -27.65
CA ASP A 254 -2.04 20.09 -26.84
C ASP A 254 -2.79 20.29 -25.52
N ASP A 255 -4.05 19.85 -25.45
CA ASP A 255 -4.91 19.95 -24.26
C ASP A 255 -4.68 18.82 -23.24
N ARG A 256 -3.48 18.23 -23.25
CA ARG A 256 -3.14 17.04 -22.46
C ARG A 256 -2.94 17.33 -20.98
N GLU A 257 -3.56 16.51 -20.15
CA GLU A 257 -3.36 16.46 -18.70
C GLU A 257 -2.54 15.22 -18.36
N TYR A 258 -1.53 15.38 -17.51
CA TYR A 258 -0.58 14.34 -17.14
C TYR A 258 -0.90 13.74 -15.77
N GLU A 259 -0.82 12.42 -15.67
CA GLU A 259 -0.87 11.70 -14.41
C GLU A 259 0.17 10.57 -14.42
N GLY A 260 0.84 10.34 -13.29
CA GLY A 260 1.95 9.39 -13.19
C GLY A 260 1.63 8.18 -12.28
N GLY A 261 2.59 7.27 -12.17
CA GLY A 261 2.49 6.13 -11.25
C GLY A 261 1.54 5.06 -11.78
N ILE A 262 0.63 4.57 -10.92
CA ILE A 262 -0.26 3.44 -11.24
C ILE A 262 -1.17 3.69 -12.45
N TYR A 263 -1.46 4.94 -12.78
CA TYR A 263 -2.31 5.31 -13.92
C TYR A 263 -1.66 4.97 -15.26
N GLY A 264 -0.33 4.99 -15.36
CA GLY A 264 0.37 4.58 -16.57
C GLY A 264 0.56 3.08 -16.72
N ALA A 265 0.33 2.31 -15.66
CA ALA A 265 0.43 0.84 -15.67
C ALA A 265 -0.94 0.15 -15.84
N SER A 266 -2.06 0.88 -15.73
CA SER A 266 -3.43 0.35 -15.79
C SER A 266 -4.31 1.12 -16.79
N ALA A 267 -4.85 0.40 -17.78
CA ALA A 267 -5.78 0.99 -18.74
C ALA A 267 -7.12 1.38 -18.09
N GLU A 268 -7.56 0.65 -17.05
CA GLU A 268 -8.80 0.98 -16.35
C GLU A 268 -8.68 2.29 -15.55
N LEU A 269 -7.55 2.48 -14.86
CA LEU A 269 -7.26 3.70 -14.12
C LEU A 269 -7.06 4.90 -15.05
N ALA A 270 -6.30 4.74 -16.14
CA ALA A 270 -6.13 5.79 -17.14
C ALA A 270 -7.44 6.24 -17.79
N ARG A 271 -8.34 5.28 -18.09
CA ARG A 271 -9.68 5.60 -18.60
C ARG A 271 -10.50 6.37 -17.57
N SER A 272 -10.39 6.00 -16.29
CA SER A 272 -11.11 6.68 -15.21
C SER A 272 -10.61 8.11 -15.04
N PHE A 273 -9.29 8.30 -15.08
CA PHE A 273 -8.65 9.62 -15.13
C PHE A 273 -9.15 10.46 -16.31
N ALA A 274 -9.18 9.91 -17.53
CA ALA A 274 -9.69 10.66 -18.68
C ALA A 274 -11.17 11.02 -18.57
N LYS A 275 -12.00 10.16 -17.94
CA LYS A 275 -13.39 10.50 -17.66
C LYS A 275 -13.53 11.62 -16.64
N GLU A 276 -12.73 11.60 -15.58
CA GLU A 276 -12.72 12.64 -14.54
C GLU A 276 -12.25 13.98 -15.11
N ALA A 277 -11.23 13.95 -15.98
CA ALA A 277 -10.73 15.12 -16.70
C ALA A 277 -11.65 15.57 -17.86
N GLY A 278 -12.75 14.85 -18.13
CA GLY A 278 -13.68 15.17 -19.21
C GLY A 278 -13.06 15.06 -20.62
N LYS A 279 -12.06 14.20 -20.78
CA LYS A 279 -11.29 14.00 -22.01
C LYS A 279 -11.77 12.79 -22.80
N LYS A 280 -11.68 12.86 -24.14
CA LYS A 280 -12.12 11.80 -25.05
C LYS A 280 -11.12 10.66 -25.23
N TYR A 281 -9.82 10.97 -25.14
CA TYR A 281 -8.74 10.03 -25.36
C TYR A 281 -7.82 9.95 -24.15
N PHE A 282 -7.19 8.80 -23.97
CA PHE A 282 -6.10 8.63 -23.02
C PHE A 282 -4.94 7.87 -23.66
N ALA A 283 -3.73 8.23 -23.26
CA ALA A 283 -2.49 7.55 -23.60
C ALA A 283 -1.88 6.95 -22.33
N VAL A 284 -1.33 5.75 -22.43
CA VAL A 284 -0.60 5.08 -21.35
C VAL A 284 0.75 4.59 -21.86
N SER A 285 1.76 4.67 -20.99
CA SER A 285 3.11 4.20 -21.24
C SER A 285 3.66 3.63 -19.93
N ARG A 286 3.80 2.30 -19.87
CA ARG A 286 4.20 1.59 -18.65
C ARG A 286 5.71 1.61 -18.46
N ALA A 287 6.18 2.01 -17.28
CA ALA A 287 7.59 2.02 -16.93
C ALA A 287 7.98 0.82 -16.04
N ASP A 288 7.08 0.38 -15.16
CA ASP A 288 7.29 -0.73 -14.21
C ASP A 288 5.95 -1.44 -13.92
N VAL A 289 5.93 -2.38 -12.98
CA VAL A 289 4.73 -3.12 -12.52
C VAL A 289 3.64 -2.17 -12.01
N ASP A 290 4.00 -1.20 -11.17
CA ASP A 290 3.06 -0.25 -10.56
C ASP A 290 3.36 1.21 -10.91
N ALA A 291 4.19 1.44 -11.93
CA ALA A 291 4.60 2.78 -12.33
C ALA A 291 4.55 2.96 -13.86
N GLY A 292 4.15 4.15 -14.27
CA GLY A 292 4.14 4.56 -15.67
C GLY A 292 3.67 6.00 -15.82
N HIS A 293 3.43 6.37 -17.06
CA HIS A 293 2.94 7.67 -17.45
C HIS A 293 1.59 7.54 -18.15
N ALA A 294 0.67 8.46 -17.84
CA ALA A 294 -0.61 8.56 -18.50
C ALA A 294 -0.90 10.01 -18.91
N PHE A 295 -1.54 10.17 -20.06
CA PHE A 295 -2.08 11.45 -20.52
C PHE A 295 -3.56 11.31 -20.84
N ALA A 296 -4.33 12.37 -20.65
CA ALA A 296 -5.71 12.49 -21.10
C ALA A 296 -5.88 13.76 -21.96
N PHE A 297 -6.54 13.65 -23.12
CA PHE A 297 -6.65 14.74 -24.11
C PHE A 297 -7.86 14.57 -25.03
N ASN A 298 -8.22 15.61 -25.80
CA ASN A 298 -9.42 15.60 -26.64
C ASN A 298 -9.17 15.43 -28.14
N GLU A 299 -7.97 15.74 -28.63
CA GLU A 299 -7.66 15.76 -30.06
C GLU A 299 -6.43 14.92 -30.42
N LEU A 300 -6.54 14.16 -31.52
CA LEU A 300 -5.43 13.41 -32.09
C LEU A 300 -4.81 14.25 -33.22
N LYS A 301 -3.54 14.67 -33.06
CA LYS A 301 -2.87 15.53 -34.06
C LYS A 301 -2.56 14.80 -35.36
N ARG A 302 -2.26 13.49 -35.29
CA ARG A 302 -1.88 12.63 -36.42
C ARG A 302 -2.40 11.21 -36.17
N PRO A 303 -2.64 10.41 -37.22
CA PRO A 303 -2.98 9.00 -37.03
C PRO A 303 -1.80 8.23 -36.40
N PRO A 304 -2.07 7.20 -35.60
CA PRO A 304 -1.03 6.38 -34.98
C PRO A 304 -0.22 5.66 -36.06
N ARG A 305 1.10 5.69 -35.95
CA ARG A 305 2.02 5.27 -37.03
C ARG A 305 2.85 4.03 -36.72
N ILE A 306 2.84 3.54 -35.49
CA ILE A 306 3.82 2.55 -35.02
C ILE A 306 3.08 1.37 -34.37
N SER A 307 3.62 0.18 -34.62
CA SER A 307 3.17 -1.09 -34.07
C SER A 307 4.42 -1.95 -33.87
N ASP A 308 5.12 -1.73 -32.76
CA ASP A 308 6.30 -2.51 -32.36
C ASP A 308 6.06 -3.26 -31.04
N GLU A 309 7.02 -4.08 -30.62
CA GLU A 309 6.92 -4.89 -29.39
C GLU A 309 6.74 -4.03 -28.13
N GLY A 310 7.17 -2.77 -28.16
CA GLY A 310 6.99 -1.83 -27.06
C GLY A 310 5.54 -1.36 -26.95
N CYS A 311 4.83 -1.22 -28.06
CA CYS A 311 3.40 -0.88 -28.09
C CYS A 311 2.50 -2.00 -27.58
N ASP A 312 2.95 -3.24 -27.69
CA ASP A 312 2.14 -4.44 -27.40
C ASP A 312 2.32 -4.98 -25.98
N GLN A 313 3.06 -4.24 -25.14
CA GLN A 313 3.23 -4.58 -23.74
C GLN A 313 1.90 -4.60 -22.99
N PRO A 314 1.59 -5.68 -22.26
CA PRO A 314 0.34 -5.80 -21.53
C PRO A 314 0.29 -4.82 -20.36
N CYS A 315 -0.92 -4.34 -20.06
CA CYS A 315 -1.17 -3.61 -18.83
C CYS A 315 -1.01 -4.51 -17.60
N ALA A 316 -0.67 -3.91 -16.45
CA ALA A 316 -0.49 -4.64 -15.20
C ALA A 316 -1.82 -5.19 -14.63
N ASP A 317 -2.95 -4.54 -14.97
CA ASP A 317 -4.29 -4.88 -14.51
C ASP A 317 -5.01 -5.89 -15.42
N ASN A 318 -4.71 -5.93 -16.71
CA ASN A 318 -5.38 -6.79 -17.68
C ASN A 318 -4.54 -7.03 -18.93
N ASP A 319 -4.28 -8.30 -19.22
CA ASP A 319 -3.51 -8.79 -20.38
C ASP A 319 -4.20 -8.56 -21.73
N GLN A 320 -5.50 -8.25 -21.74
CA GLN A 320 -6.26 -7.90 -22.94
C GLN A 320 -6.00 -6.47 -23.42
N TYR A 321 -5.40 -5.61 -22.58
CA TYR A 321 -5.09 -4.22 -22.91
C TYR A 321 -3.58 -4.02 -23.02
N ARG A 322 -3.21 -3.13 -23.93
CA ARG A 322 -1.83 -2.75 -24.25
C ARG A 322 -1.53 -1.45 -23.53
N CYS A 323 -0.49 -1.41 -22.70
CA CYS A 323 -0.10 -0.21 -21.94
C CYS A 323 1.18 0.45 -22.44
N GLY A 324 1.71 0.00 -23.58
CA GLY A 324 2.97 0.52 -24.11
C GLY A 324 4.14 0.30 -23.15
N CYS A 325 5.26 0.94 -23.44
CA CYS A 325 6.48 0.85 -22.64
C CYS A 325 7.10 2.24 -22.45
N ALA A 326 7.86 2.41 -21.38
CA ALA A 326 8.71 3.57 -21.12
C ALA A 326 10.08 3.11 -20.63
N ASP A 327 11.10 3.86 -21.03
CA ASP A 327 12.47 3.78 -20.54
C ASP A 327 13.02 2.34 -20.62
N GLU A 328 13.45 1.76 -19.50
CA GLU A 328 14.05 0.42 -19.44
C GLU A 328 13.10 -0.69 -19.90
N LEU A 329 11.77 -0.50 -19.74
CA LEU A 329 10.77 -1.49 -20.17
C LEU A 329 10.65 -1.58 -21.69
N CYS A 330 11.10 -0.55 -22.42
CA CYS A 330 11.16 -0.59 -23.89
C CYS A 330 12.36 -1.39 -24.42
N GLY A 331 13.21 -1.95 -23.55
CA GLY A 331 14.34 -2.77 -23.94
C GLY A 331 15.35 -2.00 -24.79
N SER A 332 15.63 -2.49 -26.00
CA SER A 332 16.61 -1.93 -26.94
C SER A 332 15.99 -1.05 -28.03
N LEU A 333 14.72 -0.64 -27.89
CA LEU A 333 14.05 0.20 -28.87
C LEU A 333 14.65 1.62 -28.91
N PRO A 334 14.81 2.22 -30.11
CA PRO A 334 15.27 3.61 -30.21
C PRO A 334 14.15 4.60 -29.83
N PRO A 335 14.52 5.80 -29.35
CA PRO A 335 13.56 6.87 -29.10
C PRO A 335 12.94 7.37 -30.41
N GLY A 336 11.73 7.93 -30.30
CA GLY A 336 11.02 8.52 -31.43
C GLY A 336 11.78 9.71 -32.02
N LYS A 337 11.47 10.05 -33.28
CA LYS A 337 12.18 11.14 -33.98
C LYS A 337 11.95 12.49 -33.29
N GLY A 338 12.97 12.99 -32.58
CA GLY A 338 12.92 14.27 -31.86
C GLY A 338 12.54 14.16 -30.38
N GLU A 339 12.55 12.95 -29.82
CA GLU A 339 12.29 12.69 -28.40
C GLU A 339 13.58 12.23 -27.71
N ASP A 340 13.82 12.70 -26.48
CA ASP A 340 15.01 12.34 -25.70
C ASP A 340 14.86 11.00 -24.96
N ASN A 341 13.61 10.58 -24.69
CA ASN A 341 13.29 9.37 -23.95
C ASN A 341 12.62 8.32 -24.84
N VAL A 342 12.88 7.04 -24.55
CA VAL A 342 12.26 5.92 -25.27
C VAL A 342 10.89 5.65 -24.67
N ARG A 343 9.83 6.07 -25.37
CA ARG A 343 8.45 5.82 -24.94
C ARG A 343 7.61 5.29 -26.08
N ARG A 344 6.66 4.42 -25.74
CA ARG A 344 5.57 3.95 -26.59
C ARG A 344 4.27 4.18 -25.85
N TRP A 345 3.44 5.02 -26.42
CA TRP A 345 2.17 5.47 -25.88
C TRP A 345 1.04 4.69 -26.53
N ALA A 346 0.44 3.76 -25.80
CA ALA A 346 -0.78 3.09 -26.24
C ALA A 346 -1.98 4.01 -26.00
N VAL A 347 -2.71 4.34 -27.07
CA VAL A 347 -3.79 5.32 -27.05
C VAL A 347 -5.15 4.65 -27.24
N TYR A 348 -6.09 5.07 -26.40
CA TYR A 348 -7.45 4.57 -26.35
C TYR A 348 -8.47 5.71 -26.39
N GLU A 349 -9.61 5.43 -26.99
CA GLU A 349 -10.80 6.28 -26.96
C GLU A 349 -11.76 5.78 -25.87
N VAL A 350 -12.26 6.71 -25.06
CA VAL A 350 -13.24 6.45 -24.01
C VAL A 350 -14.62 6.25 -24.65
N VAL A 351 -15.16 5.03 -24.63
CA VAL A 351 -16.50 4.75 -25.16
C VAL A 351 -17.55 4.98 -24.06
N GLU A 352 -18.44 5.95 -24.25
CA GLU A 352 -19.59 6.15 -23.36
C GLU A 352 -20.72 5.16 -23.68
N LYS A 353 -21.18 4.40 -22.66
CA LYS A 353 -22.42 3.61 -22.79
C LYS A 353 -23.61 4.56 -22.83
N LYS A 354 -24.23 4.74 -24.01
CA LYS A 354 -25.53 5.44 -24.13
C LYS A 354 -26.55 4.79 -23.19
N LYS A 355 -27.06 5.54 -22.19
CA LYS A 355 -28.19 5.12 -21.36
C LYS A 355 -29.41 4.87 -22.27
N LYS A 356 -29.94 3.64 -22.29
CA LYS A 356 -31.22 3.32 -22.93
C LYS A 356 -32.32 4.21 -22.33
N LYS A 357 -32.85 5.12 -23.13
CA LYS A 357 -34.03 5.94 -22.82
C LYS A 357 -35.22 4.98 -22.68
N ARG A 358 -35.75 4.79 -21.46
CA ARG A 358 -37.04 4.11 -21.25
C ARG A 358 -38.12 4.95 -21.95
N SER A 359 -38.72 4.44 -23.03
CA SER A 359 -39.92 5.04 -23.59
C SER A 359 -41.05 4.83 -22.57
N LYS A 360 -41.78 5.92 -22.31
CA LYS A 360 -42.97 5.94 -21.47
C LYS A 360 -44.14 5.94 -22.44
N ASP A 361 -44.49 4.77 -22.96
CA ASP A 361 -45.64 4.61 -23.84
C ASP A 361 -46.88 4.28 -23.02
N LYS A 362 -47.76 5.29 -22.95
CA LYS A 362 -49.23 5.26 -23.00
C LYS A 362 -49.97 4.17 -22.20
N ALA A 363 -50.59 4.61 -21.10
CA ALA A 363 -51.89 4.10 -20.67
C ALA A 363 -52.92 5.22 -20.87
N GLU A 364 -53.66 5.15 -21.97
CA GLU A 364 -54.92 5.86 -22.22
C GLU A 364 -55.76 4.94 -23.11
N LEU A 365 -56.61 4.14 -22.48
CA LEU A 365 -58.01 3.82 -22.81
C LEU A 365 -58.51 2.69 -21.90
#